data_AF-A0A660W5H4-F1
#
_entry.id   AF-A0A660W5H4-F1
#
_cell.length_a   1.000
_cell.length_b   1.000
_cell.length_c   1.000
_cell.angle_alpha   90.00
_cell.angle_beta   90.00
_cell.angle_gamma   90.00
#
_symmetry.space_group_name_H-M   'P 1'
#
loop_
_entity.id
_entity.type
_entity.pdbx_description
1 polymer ?
#
loop_
_entity_poly.entity_id
_entity_poly.type
_entity_poly.pdbx_seq_one_letter_code
_entity_poly.pdbx_strand_id
1 'polypeptide(L)'
;MPEEAQKPPGFLIGTAKADYLAELWQKFFDDSWAGGVPFSSQQNNDAEAFAAAVWEIIYEDMPATPNDWDVTSGPGFRCTNADTGKANDWLHSLDGGSKADLWAMVNTDKQDFLIKTPPGGVPEPAMIALLGLGGLVVRWRKKQTVINFRLQKGI
;
A
#
# COMPACT_ATOMS: atom_id res chain seq x y z
N MET A 1 -0.04 -24.97 -2.53
CA MET A 1 0.08 -23.53 -2.21
C MET A 1 -1.13 -22.86 -2.83
N PRO A 2 -2.05 -22.29 -2.05
CA PRO A 2 -3.17 -21.59 -2.66
C PRO A 2 -2.65 -20.32 -3.35
N GLU A 3 -3.25 -20.07 -4.50
CA GLU A 3 -3.21 -18.87 -5.31
C GLU A 3 -3.60 -17.64 -4.47
N GLU A 4 -2.62 -16.98 -3.84
CA GLU A 4 -2.82 -15.63 -3.30
C GLU A 4 -2.77 -14.64 -4.48
N ALA A 5 -3.85 -14.61 -5.26
CA ALA A 5 -3.99 -13.73 -6.40
C ALA A 5 -4.20 -12.29 -5.94
N GLN A 6 -3.48 -11.34 -6.54
CA GLN A 6 -3.79 -9.92 -6.44
C GLN A 6 -5.15 -9.67 -7.09
N LYS A 7 -6.02 -8.90 -6.42
CA LYS A 7 -7.37 -8.61 -6.92
C LYS A 7 -7.65 -7.11 -6.85
N PRO A 8 -8.47 -6.56 -7.75
CA PRO A 8 -8.99 -5.21 -7.58
C PRO A 8 -9.74 -5.09 -6.24
N PRO A 9 -9.61 -3.98 -5.51
CA PRO A 9 -10.28 -3.81 -4.20
C PRO A 9 -11.79 -4.04 -4.27
N GLY A 10 -12.43 -3.71 -5.40
CA GLY A 10 -13.87 -3.89 -5.60
C GLY A 10 -14.37 -5.33 -5.47
N PHE A 11 -13.48 -6.32 -5.65
CA PHE A 11 -13.81 -7.73 -5.41
C PHE A 11 -14.04 -8.04 -3.92
N LEU A 12 -13.45 -7.25 -3.01
CA LEU A 12 -13.44 -7.52 -1.57
C LEU A 12 -14.44 -6.67 -0.82
N ILE A 13 -14.45 -5.37 -1.12
CA ILE A 13 -15.26 -4.37 -0.40
C ILE A 13 -16.46 -3.88 -1.23
N GLY A 14 -16.66 -4.41 -2.43
CA GLY A 14 -17.63 -3.91 -3.39
C GLY A 14 -17.10 -2.71 -4.19
N THR A 15 -17.62 -2.54 -5.40
CA THR A 15 -17.11 -1.57 -6.38
C THR A 15 -17.24 -0.13 -5.92
N ALA A 16 -18.36 0.23 -5.28
CA ALA A 16 -18.57 1.59 -4.79
C ALA A 16 -17.55 1.99 -3.71
N LYS A 17 -17.29 1.13 -2.72
CA LYS A 17 -16.26 1.39 -1.69
C LYS A 17 -14.87 1.48 -2.31
N ALA A 18 -14.56 0.58 -3.25
CA ALA A 18 -13.28 0.60 -3.95
C ALA A 18 -13.04 1.87 -4.76
N ASP A 19 -14.09 2.41 -5.39
CA ASP A 19 -14.02 3.66 -6.13
C ASP A 19 -13.70 4.86 -5.23
N TYR A 20 -14.37 4.94 -4.06
CA TYR A 20 -14.08 5.97 -3.07
C TYR A 20 -12.69 5.83 -2.45
N LEU A 21 -12.25 4.60 -2.20
CA LEU A 21 -10.90 4.33 -1.71
C LEU A 21 -9.83 4.74 -2.74
N ALA A 22 -10.08 4.48 -4.03
CA ALA A 22 -9.19 4.88 -5.12
C ALA A 22 -9.13 6.40 -5.30
N GLU A 23 -10.24 7.10 -5.08
CA GLU A 23 -10.30 8.55 -5.09
C GLU A 23 -9.58 9.16 -3.88
N LEU A 24 -9.84 8.64 -2.67
CA LEU A 24 -9.17 9.07 -1.43
C LEU A 24 -7.65 8.95 -1.58
N TRP A 25 -7.17 7.81 -2.10
CA TRP A 25 -5.75 7.61 -2.38
C TRP A 25 -5.21 8.65 -3.37
N GLN A 26 -5.91 8.87 -4.47
CA GLN A 26 -5.45 9.81 -5.50
C GLN A 26 -5.41 11.26 -5.01
N LYS A 27 -6.35 11.67 -4.15
CA LYS A 27 -6.44 13.03 -3.63
C LYS A 27 -5.47 13.30 -2.49
N PHE A 28 -5.28 12.35 -1.57
CA PHE A 28 -4.66 12.63 -0.27
C PHE A 28 -3.45 11.77 0.08
N PHE A 29 -3.20 10.65 -0.60
CA PHE A 29 -2.01 9.86 -0.31
C PHE A 29 -0.74 10.61 -0.73
N ASP A 30 0.23 10.70 0.16
CA ASP A 30 1.54 11.26 -0.10
C ASP A 30 2.63 10.17 -0.02
N ASP A 31 3.35 9.99 -1.12
CA ASP A 31 4.46 9.03 -1.22
C ASP A 31 5.57 9.31 -0.19
N SER A 32 5.66 10.54 0.36
CA SER A 32 6.60 10.89 1.42
C SER A 32 6.39 10.10 2.71
N TRP A 33 5.18 9.57 2.94
CA TRP A 33 4.84 8.76 4.12
C TRP A 33 5.42 7.34 4.04
N ALA A 34 5.80 6.87 2.86
CA ALA A 34 6.40 5.54 2.65
C ALA A 34 7.94 5.55 2.74
N GLY A 35 8.56 6.69 3.04
CA GLY A 35 10.02 6.87 3.12
C GLY A 35 10.64 6.32 4.42
N GLY A 36 11.96 6.07 4.39
CA GLY A 36 12.73 5.60 5.56
C GLY A 36 13.34 6.73 6.42
N VAL A 37 12.75 7.93 6.39
CA VAL A 37 13.28 9.12 7.09
C VAL A 37 12.42 9.46 8.30
N PRO A 38 12.93 10.23 9.29
CA PRO A 38 12.10 10.73 10.38
C PRO A 38 10.95 11.59 9.84
N PHE A 39 9.72 11.24 10.23
CA PHE A 39 8.52 11.96 9.83
C PHE A 39 8.27 13.16 10.73
N SER A 40 7.82 14.27 10.14
CA SER A 40 7.32 15.42 10.89
C SER A 40 6.00 15.10 11.60
N SER A 41 5.67 15.86 12.65
CA SER A 41 4.38 15.70 13.33
C SER A 41 3.20 15.87 12.38
N GLN A 42 3.30 16.78 11.41
CA GLN A 42 2.26 16.98 10.40
C GLN A 42 2.08 15.73 9.53
N GLN A 43 3.18 15.13 9.05
CA GLN A 43 3.10 13.89 8.26
C GLN A 43 2.49 12.74 9.06
N ASN A 44 2.82 12.63 10.35
CA ASN A 44 2.20 11.62 11.21
C ASN A 44 0.68 11.86 11.35
N ASN A 45 0.27 13.11 11.59
CA ASN A 45 -1.15 13.50 11.72
C ASN A 45 -1.93 13.29 10.41
N ASP A 46 -1.30 13.53 9.26
CA ASP A 46 -1.94 13.33 7.96
C ASP A 46 -2.04 11.83 7.63
N ALA A 47 -1.00 11.05 7.95
CA ALA A 47 -1.01 9.60 7.75
C ALA A 47 -2.02 8.88 8.66
N GLU A 48 -2.19 9.31 9.92
CA GLU A 48 -3.23 8.74 10.80
C GLU A 48 -4.65 9.12 10.35
N ALA A 49 -4.87 10.35 9.87
CA ALA A 49 -6.15 10.78 9.33
C ALA A 49 -6.49 9.97 8.06
N PHE A 50 -5.50 9.75 7.21
CA PHE A 50 -5.63 8.93 6.00
C PHE A 50 -6.03 7.51 6.37
N ALA A 51 -5.32 6.91 7.33
CA ALA A 51 -5.64 5.57 7.81
C ALA A 51 -7.08 5.51 8.35
N ALA A 52 -7.50 6.46 9.20
CA ALA A 52 -8.86 6.51 9.73
C ALA A 52 -9.92 6.55 8.63
N ALA A 53 -9.72 7.39 7.60
CA ALA A 53 -10.62 7.46 6.45
C ALA A 53 -10.68 6.14 5.64
N VAL A 54 -9.55 5.44 5.48
CA VAL A 54 -9.52 4.11 4.84
C VAL A 54 -10.35 3.10 5.62
N TRP A 55 -10.19 3.04 6.95
CA TRP A 55 -10.95 2.12 7.80
C TRP A 55 -12.45 2.41 7.77
N GLU A 56 -12.83 3.68 7.77
CA GLU A 56 -14.24 4.10 7.61
C GLU A 56 -14.84 3.54 6.31
N ILE A 57 -14.19 3.78 5.17
CA ILE A 57 -14.70 3.30 3.87
C ILE A 57 -14.82 1.76 3.83
N ILE A 58 -13.87 1.04 4.44
CA ILE A 58 -13.86 -0.43 4.41
C ILE A 58 -14.96 -1.00 5.30
N TYR A 59 -15.06 -0.55 6.55
CA TYR A 59 -15.88 -1.20 7.59
C TYR A 59 -17.24 -0.57 7.81
N GLU A 60 -17.44 0.70 7.47
CA GLU A 60 -18.74 1.35 7.60
C GLU A 60 -19.66 0.97 6.43
N ASP A 61 -20.97 0.97 6.63
CA ASP A 61 -21.90 0.73 5.53
C ASP A 61 -21.76 1.82 4.45
N MET A 62 -22.10 1.48 3.20
CA MET A 62 -22.08 2.46 2.11
C MET A 62 -23.17 3.52 2.38
N PRO A 63 -22.81 4.79 2.60
CA PRO A 63 -23.79 5.81 2.89
C PRO A 63 -24.54 6.24 1.62
N ALA A 64 -25.63 6.98 1.81
CA ALA A 64 -26.31 7.63 0.69
C ALA A 64 -25.43 8.75 0.10
N THR A 65 -24.67 9.45 0.95
CA THR A 65 -23.73 10.49 0.55
C THR A 65 -22.43 10.41 1.35
N PRO A 66 -21.28 10.85 0.78
CA PRO A 66 -20.01 10.85 1.52
C PRO A 66 -20.04 11.68 2.82
N ASN A 67 -20.94 12.65 2.93
CA ASN A 67 -21.14 13.46 4.15
C ASN A 67 -21.66 12.67 5.35
N ASP A 68 -22.22 11.47 5.12
CA ASP A 68 -22.76 10.64 6.19
C ASP A 68 -21.68 9.73 6.82
N TRP A 69 -20.47 9.67 6.26
CA TRP A 69 -19.34 9.01 6.92
C TRP A 69 -18.85 9.84 8.10
N ASP A 70 -18.52 9.17 9.20
CA ASP A 70 -18.02 9.84 10.40
C ASP A 70 -17.15 8.90 11.25
N VAL A 71 -15.84 9.12 11.18
CA VAL A 71 -14.87 8.34 11.96
C VAL A 71 -15.02 8.52 13.47
N THR A 72 -15.79 9.51 13.94
CA THR A 72 -16.03 9.75 15.37
C THR A 72 -17.28 9.05 15.87
N SER A 73 -18.22 8.70 14.97
CA SER A 73 -19.48 8.06 15.32
C SER A 73 -20.02 7.20 14.17
N GLY A 74 -19.65 5.92 14.17
CA GLY A 74 -20.15 4.92 13.22
C GLY A 74 -20.45 3.58 13.90
N PRO A 75 -21.42 2.80 13.41
CA PRO A 75 -21.65 1.43 13.88
C PRO A 75 -20.55 0.46 13.43
N GLY A 76 -19.82 0.75 12.35
CA GLY A 76 -18.75 -0.10 11.81
C GLY A 76 -17.36 0.25 12.33
N PHE A 77 -16.96 1.53 12.22
CA PHE A 77 -15.64 1.99 12.64
C PHE A 77 -15.73 3.25 13.53
N ARG A 78 -14.75 3.38 14.44
CA ARG A 78 -14.58 4.58 15.25
C ARG A 78 -13.12 4.77 15.65
N CYS A 79 -12.62 5.98 15.50
CA CYS A 79 -11.28 6.38 15.91
C CYS A 79 -11.32 7.49 16.98
N THR A 80 -10.37 7.48 17.91
CA THR A 80 -10.30 8.45 19.03
C THR A 80 -8.92 9.08 19.23
N ASN A 81 -7.87 8.56 18.57
CA ASN A 81 -6.48 9.01 18.71
C ASN A 81 -5.87 9.32 17.34
N ALA A 82 -6.66 9.90 16.44
CA ALA A 82 -6.20 10.41 15.16
C ALA A 82 -6.83 11.79 14.93
N ASP A 83 -6.34 12.55 13.96
CA ASP A 83 -6.97 13.77 13.47
C ASP A 83 -8.30 13.45 12.73
N THR A 84 -9.34 13.19 13.52
CA THR A 84 -10.66 12.80 13.04
C THR A 84 -11.37 13.90 12.27
N GLY A 85 -11.09 15.17 12.60
CA GLY A 85 -11.62 16.32 11.87
C GLY A 85 -11.14 16.30 10.42
N LYS A 86 -9.82 16.16 10.22
CA LYS A 86 -9.24 16.04 8.89
C LYS A 86 -9.72 14.81 8.13
N ALA A 87 -9.83 13.65 8.81
CA ALA A 87 -10.34 12.43 8.17
C ALA A 87 -11.77 12.62 7.63
N ASN A 88 -12.66 13.22 8.44
CA ASN A 88 -14.03 13.52 8.03
C ASN A 88 -14.07 14.55 6.90
N ASP A 89 -13.27 15.62 6.98
CA ASP A 89 -13.18 16.62 5.90
C ASP A 89 -12.77 15.97 4.56
N TRP A 90 -11.83 15.02 4.59
CA TRP A 90 -11.40 14.27 3.41
C TRP A 90 -12.49 13.35 2.88
N LEU A 91 -13.17 12.60 3.74
CA LEU A 91 -14.28 11.73 3.36
C LEU A 91 -15.44 12.52 2.72
N HIS A 92 -15.80 13.66 3.31
CA HIS A 92 -16.88 14.52 2.84
C HIS A 92 -16.55 15.22 1.51
N SER A 93 -15.25 15.33 1.17
CA SER A 93 -14.78 15.90 -0.09
C SER A 93 -14.76 14.91 -1.27
N LEU A 94 -15.09 13.64 -1.04
CA LEU A 94 -15.14 12.63 -2.09
C LEU A 94 -16.39 12.86 -2.96
N ASP A 95 -16.19 12.97 -4.27
CA ASP A 95 -17.22 13.39 -5.22
C ASP A 95 -17.28 12.51 -6.49
N GLY A 96 -16.56 11.39 -6.49
CA GLY A 96 -16.46 10.49 -7.63
C GLY A 96 -15.45 10.97 -8.68
N GLY A 97 -14.52 11.85 -8.30
CA GLY A 97 -13.51 12.45 -9.17
C GLY A 97 -12.43 11.48 -9.70
N SER A 98 -11.23 12.00 -9.95
CA SER A 98 -10.11 11.17 -10.45
C SER A 98 -9.70 10.09 -9.45
N LYS A 99 -9.50 8.86 -9.96
CA LYS A 99 -9.21 7.67 -9.16
C LYS A 99 -7.82 7.13 -9.48
N ALA A 100 -7.11 6.65 -8.46
CA ALA A 100 -5.87 5.91 -8.63
C ALA A 100 -6.18 4.48 -9.09
N ASP A 101 -5.27 3.87 -9.85
CA ASP A 101 -5.33 2.42 -10.08
C ASP A 101 -4.77 1.70 -8.85
N LEU A 102 -5.66 1.05 -8.10
CA LEU A 102 -5.34 0.37 -6.84
C LEU A 102 -5.58 -1.13 -6.94
N TRP A 103 -4.67 -1.90 -6.36
CA TRP A 103 -4.75 -3.35 -6.24
C TRP A 103 -4.69 -3.75 -4.76
N ALA A 104 -5.46 -4.77 -4.39
CA ALA A 104 -5.44 -5.35 -3.06
C ALA A 104 -4.71 -6.69 -3.07
N MET A 105 -3.76 -6.84 -2.15
CA MET A 105 -3.13 -8.12 -1.83
C MET A 105 -3.79 -8.63 -0.55
N VAL A 106 -4.47 -9.77 -0.67
CA VAL A 106 -5.28 -10.32 0.43
C VAL A 106 -4.66 -11.61 0.91
N ASN A 107 -4.58 -11.75 2.22
CA ASN A 107 -4.09 -12.97 2.83
C ASN A 107 -5.01 -13.38 3.99
N THR A 108 -5.43 -14.64 4.02
CA THR A 108 -6.36 -15.13 5.05
C THR A 108 -5.78 -15.12 6.46
N ASP A 109 -4.45 -15.20 6.59
CA ASP A 109 -3.72 -15.33 7.87
C ASP A 109 -2.82 -14.13 8.18
N LYS A 110 -2.79 -13.09 7.32
CA LYS A 110 -1.91 -11.92 7.41
C LYS A 110 -2.68 -10.63 7.11
N GLN A 111 -2.03 -9.49 7.33
CA GLN A 111 -2.57 -8.17 7.00
C GLN A 111 -2.70 -8.00 5.48
N ASP A 112 -3.82 -7.41 5.06
CA ASP A 112 -4.05 -7.05 3.67
C ASP A 112 -3.30 -5.77 3.30
N PHE A 113 -2.85 -5.68 2.04
CA PHE A 113 -2.13 -4.52 1.53
C PHE A 113 -2.86 -3.89 0.35
N LEU A 114 -2.95 -2.56 0.37
CA LEU A 114 -3.36 -1.76 -0.78
C LEU A 114 -2.11 -1.19 -1.45
N ILE A 115 -2.00 -1.39 -2.76
CA ILE A 115 -0.87 -0.89 -3.54
C ILE A 115 -1.37 -0.10 -4.74
N LYS A 116 -0.71 1.01 -5.04
CA LYS A 116 -0.90 1.75 -6.29
C LYS A 116 -0.14 1.04 -7.40
N THR A 117 -0.80 0.78 -8.53
CA THR A 117 -0.13 0.21 -9.70
C THR A 117 0.79 1.27 -10.31
N PRO A 118 2.09 0.99 -10.51
CA PRO A 118 2.92 1.90 -11.29
C PRO A 118 2.41 1.97 -12.73
N PRO A 119 2.54 3.13 -13.41
CA PRO A 119 2.21 3.24 -14.83
C PRO A 119 3.08 2.25 -15.61
N GLY A 120 2.48 1.18 -16.13
CA GLY A 120 3.17 0.09 -16.83
C GLY A 120 2.92 -1.33 -16.27
N GLY A 121 2.24 -1.47 -15.12
CA GLY A 121 1.90 -2.78 -14.56
C GLY A 121 3.05 -3.47 -13.81
N VAL A 122 2.81 -4.72 -13.37
CA VAL A 122 3.74 -5.58 -12.62
C VAL A 122 5.12 -5.59 -13.29
N PRO A 123 6.25 -5.53 -12.54
CA PRO A 123 7.59 -5.52 -13.12
C PRO A 123 7.73 -6.63 -14.16
N GLU A 124 8.04 -6.24 -15.40
CA GLU A 124 8.13 -7.19 -16.49
C GLU A 124 9.11 -8.33 -16.13
N PRO A 125 8.88 -9.57 -16.60
CA PRO A 125 9.70 -10.75 -16.28
C PRO A 125 11.22 -10.53 -16.42
N ALA A 126 11.64 -9.56 -17.23
CA ALA A 126 13.02 -9.11 -17.38
C ALA A 126 13.68 -8.64 -16.07
N MET A 127 12.93 -8.01 -15.15
CA MET A 127 13.49 -7.58 -13.86
C MET A 127 13.76 -8.77 -12.92
N ILE A 128 12.89 -9.79 -12.94
CA ILE A 128 13.13 -11.07 -12.24
C ILE A 128 14.35 -11.78 -12.84
N ALA A 129 14.49 -11.77 -14.17
CA ALA A 129 15.65 -12.32 -14.85
C ALA A 129 16.96 -11.58 -14.50
N LEU A 130 16.93 -10.25 -14.39
CA LEU A 130 18.07 -9.42 -13.97
C LEU A 130 18.50 -9.68 -12.53
N LEU A 131 17.55 -9.85 -11.60
CA LEU A 131 17.83 -10.27 -10.22
C LEU A 131 18.45 -11.69 -10.17
N GLY A 132 17.95 -12.61 -11.00
CA GLY A 132 18.54 -13.95 -11.15
C GLY A 132 19.98 -13.92 -11.67
N LEU A 133 20.28 -13.07 -12.65
CA LEU A 133 21.63 -12.92 -13.21
C LEU A 133 22.58 -12.25 -12.22
N GLY A 134 22.12 -11.25 -11.46
CA GLY A 134 22.92 -10.60 -10.41
C GLY A 134 23.39 -11.57 -9.32
N GLY A 135 22.52 -12.50 -8.90
CA GLY A 135 22.86 -13.55 -7.93
C GLY A 135 23.95 -14.52 -8.41
N LEU A 136 23.96 -14.84 -9.71
CA LEU A 136 24.97 -15.71 -10.32
C LEU A 136 26.35 -15.03 -10.35
N VAL A 137 26.42 -13.74 -10.69
CA VAL A 137 27.68 -12.97 -10.71
C VAL A 137 28.30 -12.86 -9.32
N VAL A 138 27.51 -12.62 -8.27
CA VAL A 138 28.00 -12.58 -6.88
C VAL A 138 28.54 -13.95 -6.44
N ARG A 139 27.85 -15.04 -6.79
CA ARG A 139 28.30 -16.41 -6.50
C ARG A 139 29.59 -16.76 -7.23
N TRP A 140 29.77 -16.30 -8.47
CA TRP A 140 30.99 -16.53 -9.25
C TRP A 140 32.18 -15.73 -8.72
N ARG A 141 31.96 -14.48 -8.29
CA ARG A 141 33.00 -13.66 -7.63
C ARG A 141 33.49 -14.28 -6.33
N LYS A 142 32.58 -14.80 -5.49
CA LYS A 142 32.96 -15.49 -4.25
C LYS A 142 33.83 -16.73 -4.49
N LYS A 143 33.60 -17.48 -5.58
CA LYS A 143 34.44 -18.64 -5.93
C LYS A 143 35.86 -18.23 -6.36
N GLN A 144 36.02 -17.11 -7.05
CA GLN A 144 37.34 -16.61 -7.47
C GLN A 144 38.18 -16.11 -6.31
N THR A 145 37.57 -15.45 -5.31
CA THR A 145 38.28 -15.01 -4.10
C THR A 145 38.84 -16.19 -3.28
N VAL A 146 38.10 -17.30 -3.19
CA VAL A 146 38.54 -18.52 -2.47
C VAL A 146 39.70 -19.21 -3.19
N ILE A 147 39.72 -19.23 -4.53
CA ILE A 147 40.81 -19.82 -5.32
C ILE A 147 42.10 -19.00 -5.16
N ASN A 148 42.02 -17.67 -5.23
CA ASN A 148 43.19 -16.79 -5.08
C ASN A 148 43.79 -16.85 -3.66
N PHE A 149 42.97 -17.06 -2.62
CA PHE A 149 43.45 -17.23 -1.25
C PHE A 149 44.22 -18.56 -1.05
N ARG A 150 43.89 -19.61 -1.81
CA ARG A 150 44.61 -20.90 -1.76
C ARG A 150 45.94 -20.87 -2.53
N LEU A 151 46.10 -19.98 -3.51
CA LEU A 151 47.36 -19.81 -4.25
C LEU A 151 48.40 -18.98 -3.46
N GLN A 152 47.99 -18.15 -2.51
CA GLN A 152 48.92 -17.42 -1.62
C GLN A 152 49.39 -18.21 -0.39
N LYS A 153 48.72 -19.32 -0.04
CA LYS A 153 49.17 -20.27 0.98
C LYS A 153 49.66 -21.54 0.27
N GLY A 154 50.92 -21.52 -0.13
CA GLY A 154 51.54 -22.47 -1.06
C GLY A 154 51.19 -23.95 -0.86
N ILE A 155 50.96 -24.60 -1.99
CA ILE A 155 51.86 -25.67 -2.44
C ILE A 155 52.91 -25.00 -3.33
#